data_AF-A0A3E0DIW3-F1
#
_entry.id   AF-A0A3E0DIW3-F1
#
_cell.length_a   1.000
_cell.length_b   1.000
_cell.length_c   1.000
_cell.angle_alpha   90.00
_cell.angle_beta   90.00
_cell.angle_gamma   90.00
#
_symmetry.space_group_name_H-M   'P 1'
#
loop_
_entity.id
_entity.type
_entity.pdbx_description
1 polymer ?
#
loop_
_entity_poly.entity_id
_entity_poly.type
_entity_poly.pdbx_seq_one_letter_code
_entity_poly.pdbx_strand_id
1 'polypeptide(L)'
;MKKSLNRALVLLLMAFSVQQVSAAEKTVDSHAPQLPLSEIQSFVETFETIKEGYVDQLSDQQILDRALKGMVAALDPHSEYMTKDEVADFEDLTSGNYAGVGVEVEMKDGKLTVVSPIDGSPAKQAGILSGDVIVKVGTTYITDLGFQDVMNLMRGEVGTKVTLDIERDGQIKHFTLERRLVEDESVTSKWLSKGIAYIRIKQFQGDTGTEFHQAIAKLEQEQPINGVVLDLRNNPGGVLQAAVKVVDTFIENGMIVYTDGRHKLSKSEFKATAKNTQLPKVPLVVLINDGSASASEIVAGALQDHKRALIMGTESFGKGSVQTVVPLSDGAAVKLTTALYYTPNGRSIQAQGITPDLVVPEATLTLNKDHFVVKEAELKGHLSNGTGGADRTDTAGLLKLSEVAKKDFQLFQALTILQTLPSFDYHPRETK
;
A
#
# COMPACT_ATOMS: atom_id res chain seq x y z
N MET A 1 -17.54 -22.20 -110.17
CA MET A 1 -17.66 -20.73 -110.33
C MET A 1 -18.13 -20.13 -109.03
N LYS A 2 -17.50 -19.02 -108.65
CA LYS A 2 -17.72 -18.13 -107.50
C LYS A 2 -19.22 -17.93 -107.17
N LYS A 3 -19.58 -17.99 -105.89
CA LYS A 3 -19.93 -16.79 -105.10
C LYS A 3 -20.29 -17.16 -103.66
N SER A 4 -19.71 -16.38 -102.76
CA SER A 4 -19.72 -16.42 -101.31
C SER A 4 -21.10 -16.24 -100.69
N LEU A 5 -21.43 -17.08 -99.71
CA LEU A 5 -22.53 -16.88 -98.77
C LEU A 5 -22.04 -17.29 -97.37
N ASN A 6 -21.45 -16.35 -96.62
CA ASN A 6 -21.10 -16.59 -95.23
C ASN A 6 -22.26 -16.18 -94.33
N ARG A 7 -22.67 -17.15 -93.53
CA ARG A 7 -23.83 -17.17 -92.64
C ARG A 7 -23.67 -16.18 -91.50
N ALA A 8 -24.72 -15.41 -91.23
CA ALA A 8 -24.89 -14.63 -90.02
C ALA A 8 -25.13 -15.58 -88.83
N LEU A 9 -24.31 -15.46 -87.78
CA LEU A 9 -24.53 -16.08 -86.47
C LEU A 9 -24.75 -14.95 -85.47
N VAL A 10 -25.99 -14.85 -85.00
CA VAL A 10 -26.39 -13.96 -83.89
C VAL A 10 -25.80 -14.54 -82.61
N LEU A 11 -24.91 -13.80 -81.96
CA LEU A 11 -24.36 -14.14 -80.64
C LEU A 11 -24.69 -13.02 -79.66
N LEU A 12 -25.48 -13.44 -78.67
CA LEU A 12 -26.08 -12.73 -77.56
C LEU A 12 -24.97 -12.21 -76.61
N LEU A 13 -24.85 -10.89 -76.44
CA LEU A 13 -24.05 -10.25 -75.40
C LEU A 13 -25.00 -9.64 -74.37
N MET A 14 -25.32 -10.41 -73.32
CA MET A 14 -26.00 -9.91 -72.13
C MET A 14 -25.02 -9.09 -71.30
N ALA A 15 -25.20 -7.77 -71.29
CA ALA A 15 -24.58 -6.89 -70.31
C ALA A 15 -25.32 -7.04 -68.97
N PHE A 16 -24.69 -7.70 -68.00
CA PHE A 16 -25.17 -7.74 -66.62
C PHE A 16 -24.92 -6.37 -65.96
N SER A 17 -25.99 -5.71 -65.57
CA SER A 17 -26.00 -4.50 -64.76
C SER A 17 -25.47 -4.79 -63.36
N VAL A 18 -24.33 -4.18 -63.01
CA VAL A 18 -23.79 -4.16 -61.64
C VAL A 18 -24.67 -3.22 -60.80
N GLN A 19 -25.39 -3.77 -59.83
CA GLN A 19 -26.01 -2.96 -58.77
C GLN A 19 -24.90 -2.41 -57.86
N GLN A 20 -24.71 -1.09 -57.88
CA GLN A 20 -23.91 -0.38 -56.89
C GLN A 20 -24.59 -0.50 -55.52
N VAL A 21 -23.94 -1.20 -54.60
CA VAL A 21 -24.21 -1.09 -53.17
C VAL A 21 -23.78 0.31 -52.76
N SER A 22 -24.76 1.17 -52.45
CA SER A 22 -24.53 2.47 -51.84
C SER A 22 -23.88 2.26 -50.48
N ALA A 23 -22.59 2.56 -50.38
CA ALA A 23 -21.90 2.68 -49.11
C ALA A 23 -22.51 3.89 -48.38
N ALA A 24 -23.27 3.64 -47.34
CA ALA A 24 -23.66 4.68 -46.40
C ALA A 24 -22.38 5.33 -45.86
N GLU A 25 -22.14 6.60 -46.22
CA GLU A 25 -21.12 7.43 -45.60
C GLU A 25 -21.39 7.45 -44.09
N LYS A 26 -20.57 6.71 -43.34
CA LYS A 26 -20.36 7.02 -41.93
C LYS A 26 -19.73 8.40 -41.90
N THR A 27 -20.53 9.39 -41.54
CA THR A 27 -20.05 10.68 -41.07
C THR A 27 -19.07 10.43 -39.93
N VAL A 28 -17.78 10.55 -40.23
CA VAL A 28 -16.72 10.57 -39.23
C VAL A 28 -16.85 11.93 -38.54
N ASP A 29 -17.27 11.92 -37.28
CA ASP A 29 -17.24 13.11 -36.43
C ASP A 29 -15.83 13.72 -36.46
N SER A 30 -15.70 14.90 -37.07
CA SER A 30 -14.44 15.64 -37.24
C SER A 30 -14.05 16.44 -35.99
N HIS A 31 -14.19 15.83 -34.81
CA HIS A 31 -13.71 16.39 -33.53
C HIS A 31 -12.43 15.67 -33.08
N ALA A 32 -11.45 15.53 -33.99
CA ALA A 32 -10.09 15.28 -33.54
C ALA A 32 -9.60 16.56 -32.84
N PRO A 33 -9.10 16.51 -31.59
CA PRO A 33 -8.54 17.68 -30.94
C PRO A 33 -7.42 18.25 -31.82
N GLN A 34 -7.56 19.51 -32.23
CA GLN A 34 -6.52 20.21 -32.99
C GLN A 34 -5.29 20.35 -32.09
N LEU A 35 -4.11 20.02 -32.63
CA LEU A 35 -2.85 20.21 -31.91
C LEU A 35 -2.64 21.69 -31.60
N PRO A 36 -2.24 22.06 -30.36
CA PRO A 36 -2.03 23.44 -29.96
C PRO A 36 -0.68 23.95 -30.51
N LEU A 37 -0.64 24.29 -31.79
CA LEU A 37 0.61 24.60 -32.51
C LEU A 37 1.35 25.83 -31.94
N SER A 38 0.62 26.86 -31.51
CA SER A 38 1.19 28.06 -30.88
C SER A 38 1.90 27.75 -29.56
N GLU A 39 1.28 26.92 -28.73
CA GLU A 39 1.80 26.53 -27.42
C GLU A 39 3.00 25.59 -27.60
N ILE A 40 2.95 24.68 -28.57
CA ILE A 40 4.10 23.83 -28.95
C ILE A 40 5.26 24.70 -29.43
N GLN A 41 5.01 25.70 -30.27
CA GLN A 41 6.05 26.62 -30.71
C GLN A 41 6.69 27.35 -29.51
N SER A 42 5.88 27.88 -28.59
CA SER A 42 6.38 28.54 -27.38
C SER A 42 7.22 27.61 -26.50
N PHE A 43 6.82 26.34 -26.37
CA PHE A 43 7.59 25.32 -25.66
C PHE A 43 8.97 25.10 -26.31
N VAL A 44 9.01 24.95 -27.64
CA VAL A 44 10.26 24.75 -28.40
C VAL A 44 11.17 25.99 -28.31
N GLU A 45 10.63 27.20 -28.47
CA GLU A 45 11.38 28.45 -28.34
C GLU A 45 11.99 28.59 -26.94
N THR A 46 11.24 28.23 -25.90
CA THR A 46 11.72 28.23 -24.51
C THR A 46 12.84 27.21 -24.32
N PHE A 47 12.68 26.00 -24.85
CA PHE A 47 13.69 24.94 -24.79
C PHE A 47 15.02 25.38 -25.43
N GLU A 48 14.98 25.92 -26.65
CA GLU A 48 16.18 26.40 -27.35
C GLU A 48 16.83 27.58 -26.63
N THR A 49 16.03 28.51 -26.10
CA THR A 49 16.54 29.64 -25.31
C THR A 49 17.33 29.18 -24.07
N ILE A 50 16.85 28.14 -23.38
CA ILE A 50 17.56 27.56 -22.23
C ILE A 50 18.85 26.89 -22.70
N LYS A 51 18.79 26.09 -23.77
CA LYS A 51 19.94 25.35 -24.30
C LYS A 51 21.08 26.28 -24.74
N GLU A 52 20.75 27.40 -25.39
CA GLU A 52 21.73 28.36 -25.90
C GLU A 52 22.21 29.37 -24.83
N GLY A 53 21.32 29.73 -23.89
CA GLY A 53 21.52 30.86 -22.99
C GLY A 53 21.82 30.52 -21.53
N TYR A 54 21.59 29.28 -21.08
CA TYR A 54 21.85 28.90 -19.69
C TYR A 54 23.37 28.80 -19.42
N VAL A 55 23.79 29.26 -18.24
CA VAL A 55 25.22 29.38 -17.89
C VAL A 55 25.95 28.04 -17.82
N ASP A 56 25.24 26.97 -17.42
CA ASP A 56 25.78 25.62 -17.38
C ASP A 56 25.34 24.84 -18.62
N GLN A 57 26.22 23.97 -19.13
CA GLN A 57 25.85 23.07 -20.22
C GLN A 57 24.92 21.97 -19.71
N LEU A 58 23.73 21.89 -20.31
CA LEU A 58 22.73 20.86 -20.05
C LEU A 58 22.52 20.03 -21.31
N SER A 59 22.29 18.72 -21.15
CA SER A 59 21.86 17.89 -22.26
C SER A 59 20.39 18.14 -22.60
N ASP A 60 20.01 17.86 -23.84
CA ASP A 60 18.62 17.97 -24.31
C ASP A 60 17.66 17.16 -23.41
N GLN A 61 18.09 15.96 -22.99
CA GLN A 61 17.32 15.11 -22.07
C GLN A 61 17.14 15.77 -20.70
N GLN A 62 18.18 16.39 -20.14
CA GLN A 62 18.08 17.06 -18.84
C GLN A 62 17.11 18.25 -18.87
N ILE A 63 17.07 19.00 -19.98
CA ILE A 63 16.12 20.11 -20.14
C ILE A 63 14.70 19.54 -20.25
N LEU A 64 14.51 18.49 -21.08
CA LEU A 64 13.21 17.86 -21.28
C LEU A 64 12.66 17.26 -19.99
N ASP A 65 13.46 16.47 -19.26
CA ASP A 65 13.04 15.84 -18.00
C ASP A 65 12.62 16.88 -16.97
N ARG A 66 13.37 17.98 -16.83
CA ARG A 66 13.04 19.07 -15.91
C ARG A 66 11.73 19.76 -16.31
N ALA A 67 11.53 20.00 -17.61
CA ALA A 67 10.30 20.60 -18.12
C ALA A 67 9.08 19.70 -17.85
N LEU A 68 9.17 18.41 -18.19
CA LEU A 68 8.09 17.44 -17.97
C LEU A 68 7.79 17.23 -16.48
N LYS A 69 8.82 17.10 -15.64
CA LYS A 69 8.65 17.04 -14.18
C LYS A 69 7.94 18.28 -13.64
N GLY A 70 8.37 19.47 -14.07
CA GLY A 70 7.74 20.73 -13.67
C GLY A 70 6.26 20.82 -14.08
N MET A 71 5.93 20.42 -15.31
CA MET A 71 4.56 20.42 -15.82
C MET A 71 3.63 19.53 -15.00
N VAL A 72 4.06 18.30 -14.67
CA VAL A 72 3.22 17.33 -13.99
C VAL A 72 3.12 17.64 -12.49
N ALA A 73 4.22 18.05 -11.84
CA ALA A 73 4.23 18.44 -10.43
C ALA A 73 3.36 19.67 -10.14
N ALA A 74 3.11 20.52 -11.15
CA ALA A 74 2.22 21.67 -11.03
C ALA A 74 0.73 21.32 -10.96
N LEU A 75 0.34 20.07 -11.27
CA LEU A 75 -1.07 19.64 -11.28
C LEU A 75 -1.60 19.41 -9.86
N ASP A 76 -0.90 18.59 -9.08
CA ASP A 76 -1.25 18.20 -7.72
C ASP A 76 -0.01 17.54 -7.04
N PRO A 77 0.02 17.38 -5.70
CA PRO A 77 1.19 16.84 -4.99
C PRO A 77 1.41 15.33 -5.14
N HIS A 78 0.62 14.64 -5.96
CA HIS A 78 0.66 13.19 -6.18
C HIS A 78 0.89 12.79 -7.63
N SER A 79 0.82 13.76 -8.56
CA SER A 79 1.13 13.58 -9.97
C SER A 79 2.62 13.82 -10.21
N GLU A 80 3.25 12.95 -11.00
CA GLU A 80 4.69 12.96 -11.22
C GLU A 80 5.05 12.40 -12.61
N TYR A 81 6.03 13.03 -13.27
CA TYR A 81 6.73 12.43 -14.40
C TYR A 81 7.89 11.60 -13.86
N MET A 82 7.91 10.32 -14.21
CA MET A 82 8.95 9.37 -13.83
C MET A 82 9.75 9.03 -15.08
N THR A 83 11.07 9.21 -15.01
CA THR A 83 11.98 8.69 -16.04
C THR A 83 11.93 7.15 -16.06
N LYS A 84 12.53 6.53 -17.08
CA LYS A 84 12.59 5.07 -17.18
C LYS A 84 13.16 4.39 -15.93
N ASP A 85 14.21 4.97 -15.32
CA ASP A 85 14.83 4.41 -14.12
C ASP A 85 13.91 4.60 -12.90
N GLU A 86 13.22 5.74 -12.80
CA GLU A 86 12.25 6.02 -11.74
C GLU A 86 11.00 5.13 -11.84
N VAL A 87 10.60 4.73 -13.06
CA VAL A 87 9.54 3.74 -13.29
C VAL A 87 9.95 2.39 -12.71
N ALA A 88 11.18 1.92 -12.96
CA ALA A 88 11.68 0.67 -12.41
C ALA A 88 11.74 0.71 -10.87
N ASP A 89 12.24 1.81 -10.29
CA ASP A 89 12.25 2.01 -8.84
C ASP A 89 10.83 2.00 -8.23
N PHE A 90 9.84 2.55 -8.93
CA PHE A 90 8.44 2.54 -8.50
C PHE A 90 7.81 1.15 -8.59
N GLU A 91 8.10 0.39 -9.64
CA GLU A 91 7.64 -1.00 -9.80
C GLU A 91 8.20 -1.91 -8.70
N ASP A 92 9.49 -1.77 -8.37
CA ASP A 92 10.13 -2.50 -7.27
C ASP A 92 9.45 -2.20 -5.93
N LEU A 93 9.19 -0.92 -5.64
CA LEU A 93 8.51 -0.50 -4.40
C LEU A 93 7.07 -1.04 -4.30
N THR A 94 6.31 -1.00 -5.40
CA THR A 94 4.89 -1.37 -5.40
C THR A 94 4.67 -2.88 -5.48
N SER A 95 5.61 -3.62 -6.06
CA SER A 95 5.59 -5.07 -6.07
C SER A 95 6.03 -5.68 -4.75
N GLY A 96 6.77 -4.94 -3.91
CA GLY A 96 7.42 -5.50 -2.71
C GLY A 96 8.67 -6.32 -3.02
N ASN A 97 9.05 -6.37 -4.30
CA ASN A 97 10.16 -7.13 -4.80
C ASN A 97 11.20 -6.14 -5.31
N TYR A 98 12.37 -6.11 -4.66
CA TYR A 98 13.48 -5.32 -5.18
C TYR A 98 14.77 -6.14 -5.18
N ALA A 99 15.63 -5.85 -6.15
CA ALA A 99 16.94 -6.45 -6.25
C ALA A 99 17.93 -5.66 -5.39
N GLY A 100 18.34 -6.24 -4.25
CA GLY A 100 19.19 -5.54 -3.31
C GLY A 100 19.81 -6.45 -2.26
N VAL A 101 20.29 -5.82 -1.18
CA VAL A 101 21.00 -6.50 -0.09
C VAL A 101 20.12 -6.80 1.13
N GLY A 102 18.92 -6.24 1.19
CA GLY A 102 17.89 -6.51 2.21
C GLY A 102 18.18 -5.93 3.58
N VAL A 103 18.39 -4.62 3.64
CA VAL A 103 18.48 -3.85 4.89
C VAL A 103 17.37 -2.81 4.94
N GLU A 104 16.70 -2.73 6.08
CA GLU A 104 15.87 -1.60 6.46
C GLU A 104 16.75 -0.57 7.15
N VAL A 105 16.70 0.68 6.69
CA VAL A 105 17.59 1.75 7.14
C VAL A 105 16.80 3.02 7.37
N GLU A 106 17.28 3.82 8.33
CA GLU A 106 16.74 5.14 8.64
C GLU A 106 17.88 6.15 8.71
N MET A 107 17.54 7.43 8.53
CA MET A 107 18.48 8.51 8.82
C MET A 107 18.30 8.93 10.27
N LYS A 108 19.29 8.63 11.11
CA LYS A 108 19.28 8.95 12.55
C LYS A 108 20.49 9.81 12.89
N ASP A 109 20.25 11.00 13.42
CA ASP A 109 21.29 11.98 13.76
C ASP A 109 22.27 12.27 12.60
N GLY A 110 21.75 12.28 11.36
CA GLY A 110 22.53 12.48 10.13
C GLY A 110 23.38 11.28 9.70
N LYS A 111 23.18 10.10 10.31
CA LYS A 111 23.84 8.84 9.95
C LYS A 111 22.84 7.84 9.40
N LEU A 112 23.19 7.15 8.31
CA LEU A 112 22.38 6.07 7.79
C LEU A 112 22.54 4.83 8.68
N THR A 113 21.52 4.54 9.47
CA THR A 113 21.53 3.49 10.49
C THR A 113 20.63 2.34 10.07
N VAL A 114 21.11 1.12 10.21
CA VAL A 114 20.32 -0.10 10.00
C VAL A 114 19.30 -0.22 11.12
N VAL A 115 18.03 -0.12 10.75
CA VAL A 115 16.92 -0.43 11.65
C VAL A 115 16.90 -1.93 11.87
N SER A 116 16.84 -2.70 10.78
CA SER A 116 16.86 -4.15 10.83
C SER A 116 17.35 -4.78 9.52
N PRO A 117 18.12 -5.88 9.56
CA PRO A 117 18.31 -6.72 8.37
C PRO A 117 17.03 -7.53 8.10
N ILE A 118 16.59 -7.56 6.84
CA ILE A 118 15.41 -8.33 6.41
C ILE A 118 15.69 -9.82 6.55
N ASP A 119 14.74 -10.60 7.06
CA ASP A 119 14.95 -12.04 7.25
C ASP A 119 15.17 -12.77 5.90
N GLY A 120 16.07 -13.75 5.88
CA GLY A 120 16.44 -14.47 4.66
C GLY A 120 17.31 -13.67 3.67
N SER A 121 17.54 -12.37 3.90
CA SER A 121 18.33 -11.50 3.02
C SER A 121 19.84 -11.75 3.05
N PRO A 122 20.60 -11.29 2.03
CA PRO A 122 22.06 -11.31 2.05
C PRO A 122 22.65 -10.58 3.27
N ALA A 123 22.09 -9.44 3.64
CA ALA A 123 22.56 -8.66 4.79
C ALA A 123 22.43 -9.43 6.10
N LYS A 124 21.29 -10.10 6.31
CA LYS A 124 21.08 -10.96 7.48
C LYS A 124 22.10 -12.10 7.53
N GLN A 125 22.31 -12.77 6.39
CA GLN A 125 23.26 -13.88 6.27
C GLN A 125 24.71 -13.45 6.51
N ALA A 126 25.06 -12.23 6.09
CA ALA A 126 26.39 -11.65 6.29
C ALA A 126 26.64 -11.15 7.73
N GLY A 127 25.63 -11.13 8.60
CA GLY A 127 25.76 -10.73 10.00
C GLY A 127 25.72 -9.22 10.23
N ILE A 128 25.04 -8.48 9.34
CA ILE A 128 24.64 -7.09 9.59
C ILE A 128 23.59 -7.08 10.71
N LEU A 129 23.69 -6.12 11.62
CA LEU A 129 22.87 -6.02 12.82
C LEU A 129 22.12 -4.70 12.88
N SER A 130 21.03 -4.68 13.66
CA SER A 130 20.35 -3.43 14.03
C SER A 130 21.32 -2.49 14.77
N GLY A 131 21.26 -1.21 14.45
CA GLY A 131 22.14 -0.17 14.99
C GLY A 131 23.47 0.00 14.25
N ASP A 132 23.76 -0.85 13.26
CA ASP A 132 24.91 -0.67 12.37
C ASP A 132 24.80 0.65 11.59
N VAL A 133 25.90 1.37 11.44
CA VAL A 133 25.92 2.60 10.63
C VAL A 133 26.61 2.34 9.31
N ILE A 134 25.92 2.50 8.19
CA ILE A 134 26.51 2.39 6.86
C ILE A 134 27.26 3.69 6.58
N VAL A 135 28.53 3.60 6.19
CA VAL A 135 29.36 4.78 5.87
C VAL A 135 29.82 4.82 4.41
N LYS A 136 29.81 3.67 3.73
CA LYS A 136 30.21 3.54 2.33
C LYS A 136 29.43 2.41 1.64
N VAL A 137 29.06 2.64 0.38
CA VAL A 137 28.45 1.64 -0.49
C VAL A 137 29.30 1.51 -1.76
N GLY A 138 29.84 0.32 -2.00
CA GLY A 138 30.81 0.07 -3.06
C GLY A 138 32.06 0.94 -2.91
N THR A 139 32.28 1.84 -3.86
CA THR A 139 33.41 2.77 -3.85
C THR A 139 33.06 4.14 -3.28
N THR A 140 31.79 4.39 -2.93
CA THR A 140 31.26 5.73 -2.68
C THR A 140 30.94 5.95 -1.20
N TYR A 141 31.50 7.00 -0.60
CA TYR A 141 31.10 7.46 0.73
C TYR A 141 29.72 8.11 0.65
N ILE A 142 28.86 7.82 1.63
CA ILE A 142 27.45 8.21 1.55
C ILE A 142 27.12 9.52 2.28
N THR A 143 28.11 10.15 2.92
CA THR A 143 27.92 11.32 3.80
C THR A 143 27.30 12.52 3.09
N ASP A 144 27.56 12.68 1.79
CA ASP A 144 27.08 13.81 0.97
C ASP A 144 25.93 13.42 0.02
N LEU A 145 25.41 12.20 0.13
CA LEU A 145 24.37 11.69 -0.76
C LEU A 145 22.97 11.84 -0.15
N GLY A 146 21.97 12.06 -1.01
CA GLY A 146 20.58 11.99 -0.61
C GLY A 146 20.20 10.55 -0.23
N PHE A 147 19.22 10.38 0.68
CA PHE A 147 18.77 9.06 1.14
C PHE A 147 18.45 8.11 -0.04
N GLN A 148 17.76 8.64 -1.06
CA GLN A 148 17.39 7.86 -2.24
C GLN A 148 18.60 7.41 -3.06
N ASP A 149 19.60 8.27 -3.25
CA ASP A 149 20.83 7.93 -3.97
C ASP A 149 21.57 6.77 -3.28
N VAL A 150 21.59 6.78 -1.94
CA VAL A 150 22.20 5.68 -1.17
C VAL A 150 21.43 4.38 -1.34
N MET A 151 20.09 4.43 -1.37
CA MET A 151 19.27 3.24 -1.64
C MET A 151 19.58 2.68 -3.03
N ASN A 152 19.70 3.55 -4.02
CA ASN A 152 20.01 3.17 -5.41
C ASN A 152 21.40 2.54 -5.54
N LEU A 153 22.39 2.96 -4.74
CA LEU A 153 23.70 2.30 -4.68
C LEU A 153 23.64 0.88 -4.10
N MET A 154 22.75 0.64 -3.13
CA MET A 154 22.57 -0.68 -2.52
C MET A 154 21.75 -1.62 -3.42
N ARG A 155 20.86 -1.06 -4.25
CA ARG A 155 20.14 -1.77 -5.32
C ARG A 155 21.04 -2.05 -6.52
N GLY A 156 20.57 -2.93 -7.40
CA GLY A 156 21.24 -3.30 -8.64
C GLY A 156 20.87 -4.69 -9.12
N GLU A 157 21.37 -5.08 -10.29
CA GLU A 157 21.02 -6.36 -10.92
C GLU A 157 21.26 -7.57 -10.00
N VAL A 158 20.33 -8.51 -10.03
CA VAL A 158 20.42 -9.77 -9.27
C VAL A 158 21.70 -10.52 -9.66
N GLY A 159 22.41 -11.04 -8.66
CA GLY A 159 23.68 -11.75 -8.80
C GLY A 159 24.93 -10.85 -8.79
N THR A 160 24.75 -9.53 -8.92
CA THR A 160 25.88 -8.59 -8.75
C THR A 160 26.28 -8.45 -7.29
N LYS A 161 27.52 -8.04 -7.01
CA LYS A 161 28.02 -7.84 -5.64
C LYS A 161 28.20 -6.37 -5.31
N VAL A 162 27.97 -6.02 -4.06
CA VAL A 162 28.25 -4.70 -3.48
C VAL A 162 28.88 -4.84 -2.11
N THR A 163 29.85 -3.99 -1.80
CA THR A 163 30.47 -3.95 -0.48
C THR A 163 29.87 -2.83 0.34
N LEU A 164 29.42 -3.13 1.56
CA LEU A 164 29.03 -2.14 2.54
C LEU A 164 30.14 -2.00 3.57
N ASP A 165 30.61 -0.77 3.79
CA ASP A 165 31.45 -0.45 4.94
C ASP A 165 30.54 0.04 6.05
N ILE A 166 30.58 -0.67 7.19
CA ILE A 166 29.71 -0.44 8.33
C ILE A 166 30.57 -0.07 9.55
N GLU A 167 30.24 1.04 10.18
CA GLU A 167 30.73 1.39 11.51
C GLU A 167 29.90 0.65 12.56
N ARG A 168 30.57 -0.22 13.34
CA ARG A 168 30.00 -0.90 14.51
C ARG A 168 30.99 -0.78 15.67
N ASP A 169 30.51 -0.23 16.80
CA ASP A 169 31.32 -0.03 18.01
C ASP A 169 32.64 0.74 17.75
N GLY A 170 32.59 1.74 16.86
CA GLY A 170 33.75 2.56 16.48
C GLY A 170 34.77 1.88 15.55
N GLN A 171 34.47 0.68 15.03
CA GLN A 171 35.30 -0.02 14.06
C GLN A 171 34.58 -0.15 12.72
N ILE A 172 35.33 0.01 11.62
CA ILE A 172 34.81 -0.23 10.27
C ILE A 172 34.91 -1.73 9.95
N LYS A 173 33.79 -2.31 9.53
CA LYS A 173 33.65 -3.68 9.04
C LYS A 173 33.22 -3.66 7.57
N HIS A 174 33.74 -4.60 6.79
CA HIS A 174 33.45 -4.70 5.36
C HIS A 174 32.58 -5.93 5.08
N PHE A 175 31.44 -5.72 4.44
CA PHE A 175 30.51 -6.80 4.08
C PHE A 175 30.28 -6.79 2.57
N THR A 176 30.78 -7.80 1.88
CA THR A 176 30.47 -8.01 0.46
C THR A 176 29.22 -8.88 0.34
N LEU A 177 28.17 -8.30 -0.23
CA LEU A 177 26.85 -8.87 -0.34
C LEU A 177 26.52 -9.10 -1.82
N GLU A 178 25.92 -10.25 -2.12
CA GLU A 178 25.35 -10.51 -3.44
C GLU A 178 23.91 -10.01 -3.46
N ARG A 179 23.57 -9.18 -4.45
CA ARG A 179 22.22 -8.67 -4.63
C ARG A 179 21.32 -9.80 -5.07
N ARG A 180 20.16 -9.92 -4.44
CA ARG A 180 19.11 -10.86 -4.82
C ARG A 180 17.77 -10.18 -4.72
N LEU A 181 16.74 -10.85 -5.24
CA LEU A 181 15.38 -10.51 -4.90
C LEU A 181 15.21 -10.65 -3.39
N VAL A 182 14.86 -9.55 -2.74
CA VAL A 182 14.49 -9.51 -1.33
C VAL A 182 13.00 -9.26 -1.28
N GLU A 183 12.29 -10.19 -0.66
CA GLU A 183 10.87 -10.07 -0.34
C GLU A 183 10.76 -9.34 1.00
N ASP A 184 10.22 -8.12 1.00
CA ASP A 184 9.87 -7.41 2.22
C ASP A 184 8.41 -7.70 2.55
N GLU A 185 8.17 -8.66 3.45
CA GLU A 185 6.82 -9.04 3.86
C GLU A 185 6.03 -7.81 4.32
N SER A 186 4.98 -7.50 3.57
CA SER A 186 4.10 -6.37 3.86
C SER A 186 3.20 -6.62 5.08
N VAL A 187 2.97 -7.90 5.39
CA VAL A 187 2.13 -8.36 6.51
C VAL A 187 2.96 -9.07 7.57
N THR A 188 2.84 -8.62 8.83
CA THR A 188 3.37 -9.35 9.99
C THR A 188 2.25 -9.77 10.92
N SER A 189 2.37 -10.92 11.57
CA SER A 189 1.34 -11.42 12.48
C SER A 189 1.89 -12.08 13.74
N LYS A 190 1.13 -12.01 14.83
CA LYS A 190 1.42 -12.66 16.12
C LYS A 190 0.16 -12.82 16.96
N TRP A 191 0.21 -13.66 17.98
CA TRP A 191 -0.82 -13.71 19.01
C TRP A 191 -0.62 -12.60 20.06
N LEU A 192 -1.68 -11.82 20.35
CA LEU A 192 -1.70 -10.90 21.49
C LEU A 192 -2.10 -11.61 22.78
N SER A 193 -3.07 -12.51 22.66
CA SER A 193 -3.53 -13.38 23.73
C SER A 193 -4.15 -14.64 23.14
N LYS A 194 -4.62 -15.55 24.00
CA LYS A 194 -5.34 -16.76 23.56
C LYS A 194 -6.50 -16.39 22.64
N GLY A 195 -6.44 -16.88 21.40
CA GLY A 195 -7.44 -16.62 20.35
C GLY A 195 -7.56 -15.18 19.84
N ILE A 196 -6.67 -14.24 20.21
CA ILE A 196 -6.69 -12.87 19.66
C ILE A 196 -5.43 -12.63 18.84
N ALA A 197 -5.61 -12.53 17.52
CA ALA A 197 -4.53 -12.27 16.57
C ALA A 197 -4.27 -10.76 16.45
N TYR A 198 -3.00 -10.40 16.29
CA TYR A 198 -2.56 -9.11 15.78
C TYR A 198 -1.96 -9.30 14.42
N ILE A 199 -2.46 -8.55 13.45
CA ILE A 199 -1.95 -8.54 12.09
C ILE A 199 -1.67 -7.09 11.73
N ARG A 200 -0.45 -6.78 11.33
CA ARG A 200 -0.02 -5.45 10.91
C ARG A 200 0.30 -5.45 9.44
N ILE A 201 -0.25 -4.49 8.71
CA ILE A 201 0.13 -4.21 7.33
C ILE A 201 0.98 -2.95 7.35
N LYS A 202 2.27 -3.04 6.98
CA LYS A 202 3.17 -1.88 6.97
C LYS A 202 2.87 -0.96 5.78
N GLN A 203 2.65 -1.54 4.62
CA GLN A 203 2.32 -0.87 3.36
C GLN A 203 1.56 -1.85 2.46
N PHE A 204 0.69 -1.36 1.57
CA PHE A 204 0.02 -2.21 0.59
C PHE A 204 0.86 -2.37 -0.68
N GLN A 205 1.39 -3.56 -0.88
CA GLN A 205 2.13 -3.99 -2.07
C GLN A 205 1.25 -4.95 -2.90
N GLY A 206 1.75 -5.37 -4.07
CA GLY A 206 1.03 -6.30 -4.95
C GLY A 206 0.57 -7.60 -4.26
N ASP A 207 1.42 -8.16 -3.40
CA ASP A 207 1.21 -9.46 -2.76
C ASP A 207 0.57 -9.40 -1.36
N THR A 208 0.36 -8.21 -0.79
CA THR A 208 -0.19 -8.03 0.57
C THR A 208 -1.48 -8.81 0.81
N GLY A 209 -2.40 -8.86 -0.15
CA GLY A 209 -3.63 -9.64 0.00
C GLY A 209 -3.38 -11.16 0.12
N THR A 210 -2.36 -11.67 -0.58
CA THR A 210 -1.95 -13.08 -0.49
C THR A 210 -1.26 -13.35 0.84
N GLU A 211 -0.31 -12.50 1.23
CA GLU A 211 0.39 -12.58 2.52
C GLU A 211 -0.58 -12.49 3.70
N PHE A 212 -1.61 -11.65 3.59
CA PHE A 212 -2.65 -11.52 4.62
C PHE A 212 -3.43 -12.83 4.83
N HIS A 213 -3.86 -13.47 3.74
CA HIS A 213 -4.53 -14.77 3.82
C HIS A 213 -3.61 -15.88 4.34
N GLN A 214 -2.33 -15.86 3.97
CA GLN A 214 -1.34 -16.81 4.48
C GLN A 214 -1.09 -16.61 5.98
N ALA A 215 -0.99 -15.36 6.44
CA ALA A 215 -0.83 -15.02 7.84
C ALA A 215 -2.02 -15.52 8.68
N ILE A 216 -3.26 -15.37 8.17
CA ILE A 216 -4.46 -15.91 8.82
C ILE A 216 -4.40 -17.45 8.85
N ALA A 217 -4.14 -18.10 7.71
CA ALA A 217 -4.08 -19.56 7.63
C ALA A 217 -3.01 -20.16 8.56
N LYS A 218 -1.85 -19.50 8.68
CA LYS A 218 -0.78 -19.90 9.61
C LYS A 218 -1.24 -19.79 11.07
N LEU A 219 -1.90 -18.70 11.44
CA LEU A 219 -2.44 -18.54 12.79
C LEU A 219 -3.52 -19.60 13.08
N GLU A 220 -4.45 -19.84 12.16
CA GLU A 220 -5.52 -20.84 12.34
C GLU A 220 -5.00 -22.27 12.56
N GLN A 221 -3.82 -22.61 12.03
CA GLN A 221 -3.17 -23.91 12.32
C GLN A 221 -2.72 -24.05 13.77
N GLU A 222 -2.46 -22.94 14.47
CA GLU A 222 -1.97 -22.95 15.85
C GLU A 222 -3.12 -22.96 16.87
N GLN A 223 -4.15 -22.14 16.66
CA GLN A 223 -5.37 -22.11 17.49
C GLN A 223 -6.50 -21.33 16.78
N PRO A 224 -7.78 -21.52 17.18
CA PRO A 224 -8.89 -20.74 16.64
C PRO A 224 -8.73 -19.23 16.85
N ILE A 225 -8.99 -18.45 15.81
CA ILE A 225 -9.02 -16.98 15.88
C ILE A 225 -10.43 -16.54 16.33
N ASN A 226 -10.50 -15.99 17.55
CA ASN A 226 -11.71 -15.47 18.17
C ASN A 226 -11.78 -13.93 18.16
N GLY A 227 -10.72 -13.25 17.74
CA GLY A 227 -10.66 -11.81 17.57
C GLY A 227 -9.42 -11.39 16.78
N VAL A 228 -9.52 -10.29 16.04
CA VAL A 228 -8.41 -9.74 15.26
C VAL A 228 -8.24 -8.24 15.58
N VAL A 229 -7.00 -7.85 15.87
CA VAL A 229 -6.55 -6.46 15.77
C VAL A 229 -5.81 -6.31 14.43
N LEU A 230 -6.38 -5.53 13.52
CA LEU A 230 -5.73 -5.14 12.27
C LEU A 230 -5.08 -3.77 12.46
N ASP A 231 -3.75 -3.73 12.41
CA ASP A 231 -2.98 -2.49 12.62
C ASP A 231 -2.57 -1.86 11.28
N LEU A 232 -3.15 -0.70 10.99
CA LEU A 232 -2.87 0.13 9.82
C LEU A 232 -2.22 1.47 10.21
N ARG A 233 -1.77 1.62 11.46
CA ARG A 233 -1.08 2.84 11.90
C ARG A 233 0.23 3.01 11.15
N ASN A 234 0.51 4.24 10.74
CA ASN A 234 1.68 4.63 9.95
C ASN A 234 1.80 3.90 8.61
N ASN A 235 0.68 3.41 8.06
CA ASN A 235 0.63 2.78 6.74
C ASN A 235 0.17 3.81 5.69
N PRO A 236 1.06 4.27 4.79
CA PRO A 236 0.76 5.32 3.81
C PRO A 236 -0.14 4.87 2.65
N GLY A 237 -0.62 3.62 2.70
CA GLY A 237 -1.46 3.00 1.69
C GLY A 237 -0.62 2.18 0.71
N GLY A 238 -0.92 2.32 -0.59
CA GLY A 238 -0.24 1.57 -1.65
C GLY A 238 -1.25 1.00 -2.65
N VAL A 239 -1.06 -0.25 -3.06
CA VAL A 239 -1.84 -0.88 -4.13
C VAL A 239 -3.31 -1.07 -3.72
N LEU A 240 -4.23 -0.40 -4.42
CA LEU A 240 -5.67 -0.46 -4.17
C LEU A 240 -6.21 -1.89 -4.17
N GLN A 241 -5.79 -2.71 -5.14
CA GLN A 241 -6.27 -4.08 -5.27
C GLN A 241 -5.93 -4.95 -4.06
N ALA A 242 -4.82 -4.67 -3.38
CA ALA A 242 -4.45 -5.35 -2.16
C ALA A 242 -5.36 -4.98 -0.99
N ALA A 243 -5.71 -3.69 -0.84
CA ALA A 243 -6.72 -3.26 0.13
C ALA A 243 -8.08 -3.92 -0.12
N VAL A 244 -8.50 -4.02 -1.39
CA VAL A 244 -9.73 -4.75 -1.76
C VAL A 244 -9.69 -6.19 -1.27
N LYS A 245 -8.58 -6.91 -1.51
CA LYS A 245 -8.42 -8.30 -1.03
C LYS A 245 -8.48 -8.40 0.49
N VAL A 246 -7.88 -7.46 1.22
CA VAL A 246 -7.92 -7.44 2.70
C VAL A 246 -9.33 -7.20 3.23
N VAL A 247 -10.12 -6.32 2.61
CA VAL A 247 -11.53 -6.13 3.01
C VAL A 247 -12.35 -7.38 2.71
N ASP A 248 -12.13 -8.01 1.55
CA ASP A 248 -12.82 -9.23 1.09
C ASP A 248 -12.64 -10.41 2.06
N THR A 249 -11.57 -10.42 2.85
CA THR A 249 -11.33 -11.41 3.91
C THR A 249 -12.40 -11.37 5.01
N PHE A 250 -13.03 -10.21 5.25
CA PHE A 250 -13.91 -9.97 6.40
C PHE A 250 -15.39 -9.78 6.04
N ILE A 251 -15.73 -9.47 4.79
CA ILE A 251 -17.11 -9.29 4.33
C ILE A 251 -17.42 -10.22 3.15
N GLU A 252 -18.64 -10.78 3.10
CA GLU A 252 -19.02 -11.79 2.11
C GLU A 252 -19.61 -11.18 0.82
N ASN A 253 -20.12 -9.95 0.90
CA ASN A 253 -20.79 -9.25 -0.19
C ASN A 253 -20.84 -7.74 0.07
N GLY A 254 -21.18 -6.97 -0.96
CA GLY A 254 -21.31 -5.51 -0.90
C GLY A 254 -20.18 -4.76 -1.60
N MET A 255 -20.34 -3.44 -1.73
CA MET A 255 -19.30 -2.56 -2.28
C MET A 255 -18.15 -2.46 -1.28
N ILE A 256 -16.90 -2.52 -1.73
CA ILE A 256 -15.72 -2.23 -0.92
C ILE A 256 -15.31 -0.78 -1.14
N VAL A 257 -15.12 -0.40 -2.40
CA VAL A 257 -14.71 0.94 -2.81
C VAL A 257 -15.14 1.15 -4.26
N TYR A 258 -15.43 2.39 -4.62
CA TYR A 258 -15.57 2.76 -6.02
C TYR A 258 -14.76 4.02 -6.33
N THR A 259 -14.37 4.15 -7.59
CA THR A 259 -13.62 5.30 -8.10
C THR A 259 -14.50 6.09 -9.06
N ASP A 260 -14.39 7.41 -9.02
CA ASP A 260 -15.04 8.30 -9.98
C ASP A 260 -14.03 9.30 -10.53
N GLY A 261 -13.88 9.28 -11.85
CA GLY A 261 -12.90 10.07 -12.58
C GLY A 261 -13.44 10.56 -13.92
N ARG A 262 -12.68 11.45 -14.57
CA ARG A 262 -13.10 12.09 -15.83
C ARG A 262 -13.27 11.09 -16.97
N HIS A 263 -12.38 10.10 -17.05
CA HIS A 263 -12.42 9.08 -18.10
C HIS A 263 -13.23 7.86 -17.63
N LYS A 264 -13.94 7.20 -18.56
CA LYS A 264 -14.73 6.00 -18.25
C LYS A 264 -13.90 4.89 -17.60
N LEU A 265 -12.63 4.73 -18.00
CA LEU A 265 -11.70 3.76 -17.44
C LEU A 265 -11.27 4.08 -16.00
N SER A 266 -11.40 5.34 -15.58
CA SER A 266 -11.12 5.78 -14.22
C SER A 266 -12.32 5.59 -13.28
N LYS A 267 -13.46 5.12 -13.79
CA LYS A 267 -14.64 4.72 -13.01
C LYS A 267 -14.62 3.20 -12.82
N SER A 268 -14.49 2.74 -11.59
CA SER A 268 -14.42 1.32 -11.25
C SER A 268 -15.16 1.05 -9.95
N GLU A 269 -15.79 -0.12 -9.85
CA GLU A 269 -16.44 -0.61 -8.63
C GLU A 269 -15.75 -1.90 -8.19
N PHE A 270 -15.40 -1.98 -6.92
CA PHE A 270 -14.79 -3.16 -6.32
C PHE A 270 -15.75 -3.71 -5.28
N LYS A 271 -16.14 -4.98 -5.44
CA LYS A 271 -17.15 -5.64 -4.60
C LYS A 271 -16.57 -6.88 -3.94
N ALA A 272 -17.05 -7.16 -2.73
CA ALA A 272 -16.70 -8.35 -2.00
C ALA A 272 -17.35 -9.60 -2.60
N THR A 273 -16.69 -10.74 -2.39
CA THR A 273 -17.11 -12.06 -2.82
C THR A 273 -16.88 -13.08 -1.70
N ALA A 274 -17.89 -13.89 -1.41
CA ALA A 274 -17.81 -14.95 -0.41
C ALA A 274 -16.68 -15.99 -0.65
N LYS A 275 -16.11 -16.03 -1.87
CA LYS A 275 -15.05 -16.98 -2.23
C LYS A 275 -13.75 -16.76 -1.43
N ASN A 276 -13.43 -15.51 -1.09
CA ASN A 276 -12.17 -15.15 -0.44
C ASN A 276 -12.36 -14.80 1.04
N THR A 277 -13.59 -14.85 1.55
CA THR A 277 -13.89 -14.49 2.94
C THR A 277 -13.44 -15.61 3.88
N GLN A 278 -12.56 -15.28 4.83
CA GLN A 278 -12.02 -16.23 5.82
C GLN A 278 -12.62 -16.00 7.20
N LEU A 279 -12.79 -14.72 7.60
CA LEU A 279 -13.16 -14.35 8.96
C LEU A 279 -14.44 -13.48 8.97
N PRO A 280 -15.59 -13.95 8.46
CA PRO A 280 -16.79 -13.12 8.32
C PRO A 280 -17.44 -12.71 9.66
N LYS A 281 -17.24 -13.51 10.72
CA LYS A 281 -17.93 -13.36 12.02
C LYS A 281 -16.99 -13.07 13.19
N VAL A 282 -15.69 -13.01 12.95
CA VAL A 282 -14.70 -12.79 14.01
C VAL A 282 -14.70 -11.32 14.42
N PRO A 283 -14.84 -10.97 15.71
CA PRO A 283 -14.68 -9.60 16.20
C PRO A 283 -13.41 -8.93 15.67
N LEU A 284 -13.53 -7.71 15.16
CA LEU A 284 -12.44 -7.01 14.47
C LEU A 284 -12.33 -5.57 14.98
N VAL A 285 -11.13 -5.20 15.44
CA VAL A 285 -10.74 -3.81 15.71
C VAL A 285 -9.68 -3.42 14.69
N VAL A 286 -9.85 -2.28 14.03
CA VAL A 286 -8.85 -1.72 13.10
C VAL A 286 -8.21 -0.50 13.75
N LEU A 287 -6.89 -0.50 13.89
CA LEU A 287 -6.12 0.63 14.40
C LEU A 287 -5.70 1.54 13.25
N ILE A 288 -6.00 2.84 13.38
CA ILE A 288 -5.58 3.89 12.45
C ILE A 288 -4.96 5.07 13.19
N ASN A 289 -4.16 5.85 12.48
CA ASN A 289 -3.68 7.16 12.93
C ASN A 289 -3.48 8.11 11.74
N ASP A 290 -2.89 9.28 11.99
CA ASP A 290 -2.61 10.32 11.00
C ASP A 290 -1.67 9.86 9.88
N GLY A 291 -0.85 8.82 10.13
CA GLY A 291 -0.03 8.17 9.12
C GLY A 291 -0.77 7.11 8.28
N SER A 292 -2.02 6.78 8.61
CA SER A 292 -2.87 5.90 7.81
C SER A 292 -3.43 6.66 6.60
N ALA A 293 -3.09 6.27 5.38
CA ALA A 293 -3.50 6.98 4.17
C ALA A 293 -3.94 6.04 3.04
N SER A 294 -4.69 6.58 2.07
CA SER A 294 -5.01 5.91 0.79
C SER A 294 -5.62 4.52 0.98
N ALA A 295 -4.94 3.45 0.54
CA ALA A 295 -5.40 2.07 0.68
C ALA A 295 -5.76 1.68 2.13
N SER A 296 -5.07 2.21 3.14
CA SER A 296 -5.43 2.03 4.56
C SER A 296 -6.80 2.61 4.89
N GLU A 297 -7.12 3.77 4.31
CA GLU A 297 -8.40 4.47 4.50
C GLU A 297 -9.53 3.79 3.73
N ILE A 298 -9.22 3.12 2.61
CA ILE A 298 -10.16 2.23 1.92
C ILE A 298 -10.55 1.08 2.86
N VAL A 299 -9.57 0.41 3.48
CA VAL A 299 -9.86 -0.70 4.40
C VAL A 299 -10.68 -0.24 5.60
N ALA A 300 -10.23 0.83 6.27
CA ALA A 300 -10.93 1.37 7.43
C ALA A 300 -12.34 1.86 7.07
N GLY A 301 -12.47 2.65 6.01
CA GLY A 301 -13.75 3.22 5.56
C GLY A 301 -14.74 2.16 5.09
N ALA A 302 -14.30 1.15 4.34
CA ALA A 302 -15.17 0.06 3.90
C ALA A 302 -15.66 -0.77 5.09
N LEU A 303 -14.77 -1.19 5.99
CA LEU A 303 -15.15 -1.97 7.17
C LEU A 303 -16.03 -1.17 8.14
N GLN A 304 -15.82 0.14 8.25
CA GLN A 304 -16.66 1.03 9.04
C GLN A 304 -18.07 1.15 8.44
N ASP A 305 -18.16 1.42 7.13
CA ASP A 305 -19.44 1.60 6.43
C ASP A 305 -20.31 0.33 6.47
N HIS A 306 -19.66 -0.85 6.42
CA HIS A 306 -20.33 -2.15 6.59
C HIS A 306 -20.63 -2.50 8.05
N LYS A 307 -20.25 -1.65 9.01
CA LYS A 307 -20.31 -1.93 10.45
C LYS A 307 -19.62 -3.25 10.82
N ARG A 308 -18.59 -3.63 10.05
CA ARG A 308 -17.88 -4.90 10.19
C ARG A 308 -16.79 -4.82 11.25
N ALA A 309 -16.16 -3.67 11.42
CA ALA A 309 -15.11 -3.46 12.40
C ALA A 309 -15.40 -2.24 13.27
N LEU A 310 -14.80 -2.23 14.48
CA LEU A 310 -14.63 -1.00 15.25
C LEU A 310 -13.33 -0.32 14.80
N ILE A 311 -13.43 0.88 14.23
CA ILE A 311 -12.26 1.69 13.89
C ILE A 311 -11.82 2.47 15.14
N MET A 312 -10.55 2.36 15.51
CA MET A 312 -10.02 2.93 16.75
C MET A 312 -8.67 3.61 16.52
N GLY A 313 -8.40 4.67 17.28
CA GLY A 313 -7.12 5.39 17.24
C GLY A 313 -7.33 6.88 17.04
N THR A 314 -6.64 7.49 16.09
CA THR A 314 -6.82 8.90 15.71
C THR A 314 -7.28 9.03 14.26
N GLU A 315 -7.69 10.24 13.87
CA GLU A 315 -8.09 10.55 12.50
C GLU A 315 -6.98 10.20 11.49
N SER A 316 -7.36 9.69 10.32
CA SER A 316 -6.44 9.32 9.24
C SER A 316 -6.07 10.50 8.33
N PHE A 317 -5.13 10.29 7.41
CA PHE A 317 -4.50 11.35 6.63
C PHE A 317 -5.43 12.14 5.70
N GLY A 318 -6.37 11.46 5.02
CA GLY A 318 -7.30 12.07 4.07
C GLY A 318 -6.86 12.07 2.60
N LYS A 319 -6.21 11.01 2.12
CA LYS A 319 -5.82 10.90 0.69
C LYS A 319 -6.82 10.04 -0.08
N GLY A 320 -7.92 10.65 -0.52
CA GLY A 320 -8.99 10.05 -1.34
C GLY A 320 -8.76 10.01 -2.86
N SER A 321 -7.53 10.21 -3.35
CA SER A 321 -7.21 10.27 -4.79
C SER A 321 -6.58 8.98 -5.32
N VAL A 322 -6.87 8.63 -6.58
CA VAL A 322 -6.28 7.50 -7.30
C VAL A 322 -5.29 7.99 -8.34
N GLN A 323 -4.06 7.49 -8.26
CA GLN A 323 -3.04 7.70 -9.28
C GLN A 323 -3.03 6.53 -10.27
N THR A 324 -2.93 6.84 -11.57
CA THR A 324 -2.70 5.87 -12.64
C THR A 324 -1.34 6.13 -13.25
N VAL A 325 -0.53 5.08 -13.39
CA VAL A 325 0.74 5.15 -14.11
C VAL A 325 0.47 4.92 -15.59
N VAL A 326 0.69 5.97 -16.39
CA VAL A 326 0.52 5.93 -17.84
C VAL A 326 1.90 5.79 -18.48
N PRO A 327 2.24 4.62 -19.05
CA PRO A 327 3.54 4.42 -19.68
C PRO A 327 3.65 5.25 -20.96
N LEU A 328 4.86 5.75 -21.20
CA LEU A 328 5.25 6.48 -22.41
C LEU A 328 6.13 5.59 -23.30
N SER A 329 6.28 5.98 -24.57
CA SER A 329 6.94 5.16 -25.59
C SER A 329 8.45 4.97 -25.37
N ASP A 330 9.08 5.84 -24.60
CA ASP A 330 10.51 5.83 -24.25
C ASP A 330 10.81 5.02 -22.98
N GLY A 331 9.79 4.45 -22.34
CA GLY A 331 9.90 3.73 -21.07
C GLY A 331 9.74 4.62 -19.84
N ALA A 332 9.59 5.93 -20.00
CA ALA A 332 9.14 6.80 -18.92
C ALA A 332 7.64 6.59 -18.63
N ALA A 333 7.13 7.21 -17.57
CA ALA A 333 5.70 7.19 -17.28
C ALA A 333 5.22 8.49 -16.63
N VAL A 334 3.92 8.77 -16.79
CA VAL A 334 3.23 9.82 -16.03
C VAL A 334 2.35 9.14 -14.99
N LYS A 335 2.71 9.30 -13.71
CA LYS A 335 1.82 8.98 -12.59
C LYS A 335 0.85 10.16 -12.45
N LEU A 336 -0.43 9.94 -12.75
CA LEU A 336 -1.42 11.01 -12.82
C LEU A 336 -2.59 10.74 -11.90
N THR A 337 -3.07 11.74 -11.18
CA THR A 337 -4.35 11.65 -10.47
C THR A 337 -5.50 11.61 -11.48
N THR A 338 -6.18 10.46 -11.60
CA THR A 338 -7.23 10.25 -12.63
C THR A 338 -8.64 10.13 -12.05
N ALA A 339 -8.76 9.83 -10.75
CA ALA A 339 -10.03 9.67 -10.06
C ALA A 339 -9.91 10.02 -8.58
N LEU A 340 -11.07 10.22 -7.96
CA LEU A 340 -11.23 10.10 -6.51
C LEU A 340 -11.86 8.75 -6.19
N TYR A 341 -11.62 8.24 -4.98
CA TYR A 341 -12.31 7.05 -4.49
C TYR A 341 -13.23 7.39 -3.31
N TYR A 342 -14.22 6.54 -3.13
CA TYR A 342 -15.32 6.74 -2.19
C TYR A 342 -15.60 5.44 -1.45
N THR A 343 -16.00 5.58 -0.19
CA THR A 343 -16.44 4.44 0.63
C THR A 343 -17.80 3.92 0.16
N PRO A 344 -18.25 2.74 0.62
CA PRO A 344 -19.52 2.15 0.22
C PRO A 344 -20.75 3.07 0.38
N ASN A 345 -20.76 3.93 1.40
CA ASN A 345 -21.84 4.90 1.65
C ASN A 345 -21.68 6.21 0.85
N GLY A 346 -20.71 6.30 -0.06
CA GLY A 346 -20.47 7.46 -0.92
C GLY A 346 -19.70 8.60 -0.26
N ARG A 347 -19.09 8.37 0.92
CA ARG A 347 -18.24 9.37 1.59
C ARG A 347 -16.93 9.52 0.81
N SER A 348 -16.58 10.76 0.52
CA SER A 348 -15.24 11.11 0.01
C SER A 348 -14.29 11.23 1.18
N ILE A 349 -13.12 10.61 1.06
CA ILE A 349 -12.06 10.66 2.08
C ILE A 349 -11.07 11.80 1.79
N GLN A 350 -11.08 12.35 0.57
CA GLN A 350 -10.12 13.37 0.15
C GLN A 350 -10.21 14.62 1.05
N ALA A 351 -9.08 14.99 1.64
CA ALA A 351 -8.92 16.09 2.59
C ALA A 351 -9.79 16.01 3.86
N GLN A 352 -10.35 14.84 4.18
CA GLN A 352 -11.15 14.60 5.39
C GLN A 352 -10.63 13.44 6.23
N GLY A 353 -10.19 12.36 5.59
CA GLY A 353 -9.78 11.15 6.31
C GLY A 353 -10.96 10.30 6.77
N ILE A 354 -10.64 9.32 7.61
CA ILE A 354 -11.54 8.45 8.33
C ILE A 354 -11.48 8.85 9.80
N THR A 355 -12.61 9.32 10.31
CA THR A 355 -12.79 9.51 11.75
C THR A 355 -13.01 8.15 12.42
N PRO A 356 -12.22 7.77 13.44
CA PRO A 356 -12.40 6.51 14.14
C PRO A 356 -13.72 6.50 14.94
N ASP A 357 -14.33 5.33 15.09
CA ASP A 357 -15.51 5.12 15.93
C ASP A 357 -15.20 5.34 17.42
N LEU A 358 -13.96 5.00 17.81
CA LEU A 358 -13.44 5.22 19.15
C LEU A 358 -12.09 5.96 19.08
N VAL A 359 -12.11 7.24 19.43
CA VAL A 359 -10.90 8.06 19.51
C VAL A 359 -10.07 7.62 20.72
N VAL A 360 -8.87 7.13 20.47
CA VAL A 360 -7.87 6.79 21.50
C VAL A 360 -6.56 7.45 21.09
N PRO A 361 -6.11 8.52 21.79
CA PRO A 361 -4.84 9.15 21.47
C PRO A 361 -3.67 8.23 21.79
N GLU A 362 -2.53 8.47 21.14
CA GLU A 362 -1.27 7.88 21.56
C GLU A 362 -0.90 8.42 22.94
N ALA A 363 -0.61 7.53 23.89
CA ALA A 363 -0.34 7.89 25.26
C ALA A 363 0.67 6.92 25.89
N THR A 364 1.59 7.47 26.68
CA THR A 364 2.44 6.67 27.56
C THR A 364 1.75 6.52 28.90
N LEU A 365 1.46 5.27 29.29
CA LEU A 365 0.86 4.99 30.59
C LEU A 365 1.93 4.88 31.68
N THR A 366 1.73 5.64 32.76
CA THR A 366 2.40 5.39 34.03
C THR A 366 1.46 4.61 34.92
N LEU A 367 1.83 3.38 35.29
CA LEU A 367 1.06 2.59 36.24
C LEU A 367 1.45 2.96 37.67
N ASN A 368 0.45 3.11 38.53
CA ASN A 368 0.70 3.22 39.96
C ASN A 368 1.34 1.92 40.47
N LYS A 369 2.26 2.03 41.43
CA LYS A 369 2.83 0.86 42.10
C LYS A 369 1.70 0.06 42.75
N ASP A 370 1.75 -1.26 42.62
CA ASP A 370 0.81 -2.15 43.28
C ASP A 370 0.77 -1.83 44.78
N HIS A 371 -0.43 -1.56 45.28
CA HIS A 371 -0.64 -1.60 46.72
C HIS A 371 -0.67 -3.08 47.13
N PHE A 372 -0.03 -3.41 48.25
CA PHE A 372 -0.22 -4.71 48.87
C PHE A 372 -1.69 -4.84 49.28
N VAL A 373 -2.44 -5.70 48.58
CA VAL A 373 -3.86 -5.97 48.85
C VAL A 373 -3.97 -7.38 49.39
N VAL A 374 -4.49 -7.53 50.60
CA VAL A 374 -4.88 -8.81 51.17
C VAL A 374 -6.29 -9.13 50.71
N LYS A 375 -6.49 -10.30 50.12
CA LYS A 375 -7.83 -10.79 49.73
C LYS A 375 -8.46 -11.60 50.86
N GLU A 376 -9.79 -11.69 50.86
CA GLU A 376 -10.56 -12.51 51.80
C GLU A 376 -10.02 -13.95 51.87
N ALA A 377 -9.72 -14.55 50.72
CA ALA A 377 -9.17 -15.91 50.61
C ALA A 377 -7.79 -16.11 51.27
N GLU A 378 -7.09 -15.03 51.61
CA GLU A 378 -5.78 -15.05 52.27
C GLU A 378 -5.89 -14.81 53.77
N LEU A 379 -7.09 -14.49 54.28
CA LEU A 379 -7.34 -14.29 55.70
C LEU A 379 -7.46 -15.63 56.43
N LYS A 380 -6.91 -15.67 57.64
CA LYS A 380 -7.04 -16.84 58.50
C LYS A 380 -8.50 -17.00 58.93
N GLY A 381 -9.10 -18.14 58.58
CA GLY A 381 -10.49 -18.45 58.91
C GLY A 381 -11.50 -17.87 57.91
N HIS A 382 -11.06 -17.55 56.70
CA HIS A 382 -11.94 -17.08 55.64
C HIS A 382 -13.05 -18.09 55.34
N LEU A 383 -14.16 -17.57 54.86
CA LEU A 383 -15.29 -18.37 54.43
C LEU A 383 -15.15 -18.72 52.95
N SER A 384 -15.46 -19.97 52.60
CA SER A 384 -15.57 -20.37 51.20
C SER A 384 -16.79 -19.70 50.55
N ASN A 385 -16.79 -19.61 49.22
CA ASN A 385 -17.80 -18.83 48.48
C ASN A 385 -19.25 -19.37 48.53
N GLY A 386 -19.52 -20.38 49.35
CA GLY A 386 -20.83 -21.00 49.57
C GLY A 386 -21.42 -21.76 48.37
N THR A 387 -20.75 -21.75 47.22
CA THR A 387 -21.25 -22.28 45.94
C THR A 387 -20.23 -23.19 45.23
N GLY A 388 -19.11 -23.53 45.89
CA GLY A 388 -18.11 -24.48 45.39
C GLY A 388 -17.09 -23.91 44.41
N GLY A 389 -16.99 -22.58 44.28
CA GLY A 389 -15.93 -21.96 43.48
C GLY A 389 -14.61 -21.89 44.24
N ALA A 390 -13.49 -22.03 43.50
CA ALA A 390 -12.15 -22.02 44.08
C ALA A 390 -11.76 -20.66 44.66
N ASP A 391 -11.02 -20.69 45.76
CA ASP A 391 -10.44 -19.51 46.38
C ASP A 391 -9.43 -18.83 45.44
N ARG A 392 -9.51 -17.49 45.36
CA ARG A 392 -8.66 -16.68 44.48
C ARG A 392 -7.70 -15.84 45.31
N THR A 393 -6.50 -16.35 45.50
CA THR A 393 -5.41 -15.67 46.20
C THR A 393 -4.58 -14.80 45.26
N ASP A 394 -4.44 -15.18 43.99
CA ASP A 394 -3.51 -14.51 43.06
C ASP A 394 -4.05 -13.22 42.41
N THR A 395 -3.27 -12.14 42.39
CA THR A 395 -3.47 -10.91 41.59
C THR A 395 -2.64 -10.89 40.29
N ALA A 396 -1.71 -11.82 40.08
CA ALA A 396 -0.69 -11.77 39.03
C ALA A 396 -1.23 -11.88 37.59
N GLY A 397 -2.47 -12.35 37.40
CA GLY A 397 -3.10 -12.42 36.07
C GLY A 397 -3.28 -11.07 35.37
N LEU A 398 -3.32 -9.95 36.12
CA LEU A 398 -3.46 -8.59 35.58
C LEU A 398 -2.13 -8.00 35.08
N LEU A 399 -0.97 -8.55 35.49
CA LEU A 399 0.33 -7.94 35.25
C LEU A 399 0.82 -8.05 33.79
N LYS A 400 0.40 -9.06 33.02
CA LYS A 400 0.78 -9.18 31.59
C LYS A 400 0.12 -8.11 30.72
N LEU A 401 -1.12 -7.73 31.02
CA LEU A 401 -1.87 -6.65 30.36
C LEU A 401 -1.20 -5.29 30.58
N SER A 402 -0.57 -5.12 31.74
CA SER A 402 0.16 -3.92 32.14
C SER A 402 1.35 -3.60 31.23
N GLU A 403 2.04 -4.62 30.69
CA GLU A 403 3.21 -4.42 29.82
C GLU A 403 2.82 -4.00 28.40
N VAL A 404 1.73 -4.54 27.84
CA VAL A 404 1.18 -4.06 26.56
C VAL A 404 0.70 -2.62 26.72
N ALA A 405 0.00 -2.31 27.82
CA ALA A 405 -0.49 -0.98 28.12
C ALA A 405 0.63 0.08 28.22
N LYS A 406 1.78 -0.28 28.81
CA LYS A 406 2.95 0.61 28.88
C LYS A 406 3.61 0.86 27.51
N LYS A 407 3.64 -0.17 26.65
CA LYS A 407 4.33 -0.10 25.35
C LYS A 407 3.46 0.52 24.26
N ASP A 408 2.17 0.19 24.26
CA ASP A 408 1.22 0.57 23.23
C ASP A 408 -0.19 0.62 23.82
N PHE A 409 -0.59 1.81 24.26
CA PHE A 409 -1.89 2.03 24.90
C PHE A 409 -3.07 1.74 23.97
N GLN A 410 -2.97 2.13 22.70
CA GLN A 410 -4.02 1.87 21.71
C GLN A 410 -4.19 0.36 21.48
N LEU A 411 -3.10 -0.38 21.31
CA LEU A 411 -3.16 -1.84 21.16
C LEU A 411 -3.75 -2.52 22.41
N PHE A 412 -3.42 -2.03 23.60
CA PHE A 412 -4.01 -2.51 24.84
C PHE A 412 -5.53 -2.27 24.90
N GLN A 413 -6.01 -1.10 24.46
CA GLN A 413 -7.45 -0.82 24.38
C GLN A 413 -8.16 -1.76 23.40
N ALA A 414 -7.57 -1.99 22.22
CA ALA A 414 -8.11 -2.90 21.20
C ALA A 414 -8.27 -4.32 21.77
N LEU A 415 -7.22 -4.79 22.45
CA LEU A 415 -7.20 -6.09 23.11
C LEU A 415 -8.30 -6.19 24.18
N THR A 416 -8.44 -5.17 25.02
CA THR A 416 -9.46 -5.13 26.09
C THR A 416 -10.88 -5.17 25.51
N ILE A 417 -11.13 -4.46 24.42
CA ILE A 417 -12.40 -4.48 23.70
C ILE A 417 -12.68 -5.88 23.15
N LEU A 418 -11.72 -6.51 22.47
CA LEU A 418 -11.90 -7.86 21.92
C LEU A 418 -12.06 -8.96 22.98
N GLN A 419 -11.46 -8.80 24.16
CA GLN A 419 -11.65 -9.72 25.28
C GLN A 419 -13.04 -9.59 25.92
N THR A 420 -13.66 -8.41 25.81
CA THR A 420 -14.96 -8.11 26.43
C THR A 420 -16.13 -8.29 25.46
N LEU A 421 -15.93 -8.09 24.15
CA LEU A 421 -16.95 -8.23 23.12
C LEU A 421 -17.70 -9.58 23.14
N PRO A 422 -17.06 -10.75 23.32
CA PRO A 422 -17.79 -12.03 23.42
C PRO A 422 -18.76 -12.10 24.62
N SER A 423 -18.64 -11.18 25.58
CA SER A 423 -19.49 -11.13 26.79
C SER A 423 -20.68 -10.18 26.66
N PHE A 424 -20.72 -9.36 25.60
CA PHE A 424 -21.80 -8.40 25.34
C PHE A 424 -22.32 -8.62 23.91
N ASP A 425 -23.59 -9.02 23.74
CA ASP A 425 -24.26 -9.06 22.44
C ASP A 425 -24.31 -7.63 21.87
N TYR A 426 -23.25 -7.22 21.16
CA TYR A 426 -23.14 -5.88 20.58
C TYR A 426 -23.90 -5.84 19.27
N HIS A 427 -25.10 -5.27 19.31
CA HIS A 427 -25.79 -4.77 18.13
C HIS A 427 -25.50 -3.27 17.99
N PRO A 428 -24.79 -2.82 16.93
CA PRO A 428 -24.58 -1.41 16.69
C PRO A 428 -25.95 -0.72 16.63
N ARG A 429 -26.19 0.27 17.48
CA ARG A 429 -27.45 1.03 17.47
C ARG A 429 -27.65 1.61 16.07
N GLU A 430 -28.77 1.28 15.43
CA GLU A 430 -29.24 2.04 14.28
C GLU A 430 -29.51 3.47 14.74
N THR A 431 -28.68 4.40 14.31
CA THR A 431 -28.99 5.83 14.37
C THR A 431 -30.13 6.09 13.39
N LYS A 432 -31.29 6.45 13.94
CA LYS A 432 -32.48 6.88 13.18
C LYS A 432 -32.23 8.14 12.37
#